data_AF-A0A6A4W2K1-F1
#
_entry.id   AF-A0A6A4W2K1-F1
#
_cell.length_a   1.000
_cell.length_b   1.000
_cell.length_c   1.000
_cell.angle_alpha   90.00
_cell.angle_beta   90.00
_cell.angle_gamma   90.00
#
_symmetry.space_group_name_H-M   'P 1'
#
loop_
_entity.id
_entity.type
_entity.pdbx_description
1 polymer ?
#
loop_
_entity_poly.entity_id
_entity_poly.type
_entity_poly.pdbx_seq_one_letter_code
_entity_poly.pdbx_strand_id
1 'polypeptide(L)' 'MYAMKYTNKRQSLEKEAIANVIREVQILSSLDHPFIINLVFSFQGQSSRHSIYSAFGYVN' A
#
# COMPACT_ATOMS: atom_id res chain seq x y z
N MET A 1 -6.50 -13.80 -8.24
CA MET A 1 -5.58 -12.81 -8.85
C MET A 1 -5.26 -11.76 -7.79
N TYR A 2 -4.25 -10.91 -7.98
CA TYR A 2 -3.94 -9.81 -7.05
C TYR A 2 -3.80 -8.49 -7.80
N ALA A 3 -4.20 -7.39 -7.17
CA ALA A 3 -3.91 -6.04 -7.63
C ALA A 3 -2.65 -5.53 -6.92
N MET A 4 -1.67 -5.03 -7.65
CA MET A 4 -0.45 -4.46 -7.08
C MET A 4 -0.47 -2.94 -7.22
N LYS A 5 -0.31 -2.22 -6.11
CA LYS A 5 -0.14 -0.77 -6.06
C LYS A 5 1.32 -0.41 -5.86
N TYR A 6 1.83 0.46 -6.73
CA TYR A 6 3.13 1.10 -6.59
C TYR A 6 2.97 2.50 -5.98
N THR A 7 3.76 2.82 -4.96
CA THR A 7 3.82 4.16 -4.38
C THR A 7 5.24 4.69 -4.35
N ASN A 8 5.46 5.86 -4.96
CA ASN A 8 6.74 6.54 -4.98
C ASN A 8 6.85 7.45 -3.73
N LYS A 9 7.72 7.07 -2.79
CA LYS A 9 7.95 7.80 -1.54
C LYS A 9 8.46 9.22 -1.76
N ARG A 10 9.28 9.45 -2.79
CA ARG A 10 9.81 10.80 -3.09
C ARG A 10 8.66 11.73 -3.47
N GLN A 11 7.80 11.27 -4.38
CA GLN A 11 6.61 12.02 -4.79
C GLN A 11 5.62 12.20 -3.63
N SER A 12 5.45 11.17 -2.78
CA SER A 12 4.60 11.29 -1.58
C SER A 12 5.17 12.26 -0.54
N LEU A 13 6.50 12.38 -0.43
CA LEU A 13 7.15 13.34 0.46
C LEU A 13 6.98 14.77 -0.07
N GLU A 14 7.20 14.99 -1.37
CA GLU A 14 6.99 16.29 -2.03
C GLU A 14 5.55 16.80 -1.88
N LYS A 15 4.58 15.89 -1.78
CA LYS A 15 3.15 16.19 -1.60
C LYS A 15 2.67 16.12 -0.16
N GLU A 16 3.57 15.93 0.81
CA GLU A 16 3.23 15.73 2.23
C GLU A 16 2.23 14.58 2.49
N ALA A 17 2.11 13.65 1.54
CA ALA A 17 1.14 12.55 1.54
C ALA A 17 1.67 11.27 2.20
N ILE A 18 2.93 11.25 2.63
CA ILE A 18 3.56 10.05 3.21
C ILE A 18 2.80 9.53 4.44
N ALA A 19 2.28 10.44 5.28
CA ALA A 19 1.47 10.07 6.44
C ALA A 19 0.16 9.37 6.03
N ASN A 20 -0.44 9.78 4.92
CA ASN A 20 -1.66 9.15 4.40
C ASN A 20 -1.37 7.74 3.87
N VAL A 21 -0.23 7.54 3.21
CA VAL A 21 0.21 6.21 2.76
C VAL A 21 0.43 5.26 3.94
N ILE A 22 1.08 5.74 5.01
CA ILE A 22 1.29 4.94 6.23
C ILE A 22 -0.05 4.61 6.89
N ARG A 23 -0.93 5.61 7.03
CA ARG A 23 -2.26 5.43 7.62
C ARG A 23 -3.10 4.42 6.83
N GLU A 24 -3.07 4.49 5.50
CA GLU A 24 -3.75 3.53 4.63
C GLU A 24 -3.29 2.09 4.90
N VAL A 25 -1.97 1.86 4.95
CA VAL A 25 -1.41 0.52 5.25
C VAL A 25 -1.84 0.06 6.65
N GLN A 26 -1.79 0.92 7.66
CA GLN A 26 -2.22 0.59 9.02
C GLN A 26 -3.70 0.20 9.09
N ILE A 27 -4.57 1.01 8.49
CA ILE A 27 -6.01 0.74 8.45
C ILE A 27 -6.28 -0.58 7.74
N LEU A 28 -5.77 -0.75 6.51
CA LEU A 28 -6.03 -1.96 5.71
C LEU A 28 -5.38 -3.22 6.27
N SER A 29 -4.32 -3.11 7.10
CA SER A 29 -3.75 -4.26 7.83
C SER A 29 -4.63 -4.72 8.99
N SER A 30 -5.52 -3.85 9.49
CA SER A 30 -6.42 -4.15 10.61
C SER A 30 -7.82 -4.56 10.18
N LEU A 31 -8.13 -4.47 8.89
CA LEU A 31 -9.45 -4.75 8.33
C LEU A 31 -9.48 -6.13 7.68
N ASP A 32 -10.54 -6.89 7.98
CA ASP A 32 -10.96 -8.05 7.22
C ASP A 32 -12.48 -7.95 7.01
N HIS A 33 -12.89 -7.59 5.79
CA HIS A 33 -14.29 -7.33 5.49
C HIS A 33 -14.62 -7.65 4.04
N PRO A 34 -15.73 -8.36 3.74
CA PRO A 34 -16.03 -8.88 2.41
C PRO A 34 -16.23 -7.79 1.34
N PHE A 35 -16.53 -6.55 1.74
CA PHE A 35 -16.73 -5.42 0.82
C PHE A 35 -15.56 -4.43 0.78
N ILE A 36 -14.46 -4.72 1.51
CA ILE A 36 -13.25 -3.91 1.49
C ILE A 36 -12.14 -4.77 0.92
N ILE A 37 -11.30 -4.17 0.07
CA ILE A 37 -10.19 -4.90 -0.52
C ILE A 37 -9.14 -5.21 0.56
N ASN A 38 -8.86 -6.49 0.78
CA ASN A 38 -7.93 -6.91 1.81
C ASN A 38 -6.48 -6.69 1.35
N LEU A 39 -5.67 -6.03 2.19
CA LEU A 39 -4.22 -5.92 2.01
C LEU A 39 -3.58 -7.27 2.35
N VAL A 40 -2.89 -7.86 1.38
CA VAL A 40 -2.24 -9.18 1.54
C VAL A 40 -0.81 -9.01 2.01
N PHE A 41 -0.08 -8.07 1.39
CA PHE A 41 1.30 -7.76 1.76
C PHE A 41 1.64 -6.31 1.39
N SER A 42 2.46 -5.66 2.21
CA SER A 42 3.08 -4.37 1.89
C SER A 42 4.55 -4.40 2.27
N PHE A 43 5.43 -4.00 1.35
CA PHE A 43 6.87 -4.01 1.57
C PHE A 43 7.57 -2.87 0.83
N GLN A 44 8.77 -2.55 1.30
CA GLN A 44 9.67 -1.59 0.65
C GLN A 44 10.68 -2.35 -0.21
N GLY A 45 10.95 -1.86 -1.43
CA GLY A 45 11.94 -2.46 -2.31
C GLY A 45 13.36 -2.33 -1.74
N GLN A 46 14.13 -3.42 -1.73
CA GLN A 46 15.49 -3.44 -1.17
C GLN A 46 16.46 -2.51 -1.93
N SER A 47 16.37 -2.49 -3.26
CA SER A 47 17.23 -1.66 -4.13
C SER A 47 16.77 -0.21 -4.25
N SER A 48 15.47 0.04 -4.07
CA SER A 48 14.86 1.36 -4.17
C SER A 48 14.12 1.66 -2.86
N ARG A 49 14.86 2.19 -1.87
CA ARG A 49 14.30 2.70 -0.59
C ARG A 49 13.20 3.76 -0.75
N HIS A 50 12.94 4.19 -1.98
CA HIS A 50 11.95 5.17 -2.40
C HIS A 50 10.64 4.56 -2.89
N SER A 51 10.48 3.24 -2.87
CA SER A 51 9.30 2.56 -3.41
C SER A 51 8.60 1.70 -2.36
N ILE A 52 7.28 1.84 -2.26
CA ILE A 52 6.40 0.97 -1.47
C ILE A 52 5.53 0.19 -2.45
N TYR A 53 5.47 -1.11 -2.26
CA TYR A 53 4.62 -2.03 -3.00
C TYR A 53 3.57 -2.60 -2.05
N SER A 54 2.30 -2.50 -2.42
CA SER A 54 1.19 -3.10 -1.67
C SER A 54 0.38 -3.99 -2.60
N ALA A 55 0.14 -5.23 -2.21
CA ALA A 55 -0.72 -6.13 -2.95
C ALA A 55 -2.02 -6.39 -2.22
N PHE A 56 -3.08 -6.42 -3.01
CA PHE A 56 -4.45 -6.53 -2.55
C PHE A 56 -5.12 -7.74 -3.19
N GLY A 57 -6.02 -8.38 -2.44
CA GLY A 57 -6.87 -9.43 -2.97
C GLY A 57 -7.71 -8.88 -4.13
N TYR A 58 -7.62 -9.50 -5.30
CA TYR A 58 -8.47 -9.10 -6.43
C TYR A 58 -9.76 -9.92 -6.40
N VAL A 59 -10.89 -9.22 -6.33
CA VAL A 59 -12.23 -9.82 -6.44
C VAL A 59 -12.65 -9.70 -7.92
N ASN A 60 -13.03 -10.82 -8.54
CA ASN A 60 -13.49 -10.88 -9.94
C ASN A 60 -14.89 -10.31 -10.10
#